data_AF-A0A143XU81-F1
#
_entry.id   AF-A0A143XU81-F1
#
_cell.length_a   1.000
_cell.length_b   1.000
_cell.length_c   1.000
_cell.angle_alpha   90.00
_cell.angle_beta   90.00
_cell.angle_gamma   90.00
#
_symmetry.space_group_name_H-M   'P 1'
#
loop_
_entity.id
_entity.type
_entity.pdbx_description
1 polymer ?
#
loop_
_entity_poly.entity_id
_entity_poly.type
_entity_poly.pdbx_seq_one_letter_code
_entity_poly.pdbx_strand_id
1 'polypeptide(L)'
;MKRIIRVFPVRTNATPDDELVRIATTPSLFDEADEVHISVAFTWHRRWAEWAAKQWAHIAPVKIGGPAYNEPCGEFIPGMYLKKGYTITSRGCPNRCWFCAVPKREGGQLRELPIADGWNVLDDNLLACSPEHIDEVFTMLARQPQRPHFTGGLEAALITSEIAKRLKELRPRSLFLLMIHRAICLRSLRLEKSFVKQASLHPIISYNVMFW
;
A
#
# COMPACT_ATOMS: atom_id res chain seq x y z
N MET A 1 -10.41 10.45 -22.36
CA MET A 1 -9.79 9.80 -21.19
C MET A 1 -8.64 8.97 -21.71
N LYS A 2 -7.42 9.07 -21.15
CA LYS A 2 -6.26 8.35 -21.69
C LYS A 2 -6.35 6.85 -21.42
N ARG A 3 -6.06 6.03 -22.43
CA ARG A 3 -5.92 4.57 -22.32
C ARG A 3 -4.48 4.25 -21.89
N ILE A 4 -4.34 3.67 -20.71
CA ILE A 4 -3.03 3.43 -20.08
C ILE A 4 -2.84 1.93 -19.85
N ILE A 5 -1.90 1.32 -20.58
CA ILE A 5 -1.47 -0.06 -20.33
C ILE A 5 -0.53 -0.07 -19.12
N ARG A 6 -0.81 -0.97 -18.17
CA ARG A 6 -0.05 -1.11 -16.92
C ARG A 6 0.68 -2.44 -16.90
N VAL A 7 2.00 -2.39 -16.97
CA VAL A 7 2.87 -3.56 -17.05
C VAL A 7 3.48 -3.84 -15.68
N PHE A 8 3.33 -5.07 -15.19
CA PHE A 8 3.90 -5.52 -13.91
C PHE A 8 4.90 -6.66 -14.17
N PRO A 9 6.10 -6.64 -13.54
CA PRO A 9 7.07 -7.73 -13.66
C PRO A 9 6.58 -9.08 -13.12
N VAL A 10 5.60 -9.08 -12.21
CA VAL A 10 5.06 -10.28 -11.55
C VAL A 10 3.61 -10.03 -11.12
N ARG A 11 2.77 -11.08 -11.11
CA ARG A 11 1.42 -11.01 -10.54
C ARG A 11 1.49 -11.10 -9.01
N THR A 12 0.76 -10.22 -8.33
CA THR A 12 0.54 -10.26 -6.87
C THR A 12 -0.96 -10.21 -6.57
N ASN A 13 -1.35 -10.42 -5.32
CA ASN A 13 -2.76 -10.26 -4.89
C ASN A 13 -3.30 -8.83 -5.10
N ALA A 14 -2.41 -7.83 -5.10
CA ALA A 14 -2.74 -6.42 -5.26
C ALA A 14 -2.66 -5.94 -6.72
N THR A 15 -2.19 -6.77 -7.66
CA THR A 15 -2.16 -6.43 -9.09
C THR A 15 -3.61 -6.31 -9.61
N PRO A 16 -3.97 -5.22 -10.31
CA PRO A 16 -5.30 -5.10 -10.91
C PRO A 16 -5.59 -6.20 -11.92
N ASP A 17 -6.87 -6.44 -12.18
CA ASP A 17 -7.39 -7.54 -13.00
C ASP A 17 -8.22 -7.10 -14.20
N ASP A 18 -8.09 -5.84 -14.62
CA ASP A 18 -8.71 -5.29 -15.82
C ASP A 18 -7.89 -5.53 -17.11
N GLU A 19 -8.54 -5.32 -18.26
CA GLU A 19 -8.03 -5.66 -19.60
C GLU A 19 -6.77 -4.89 -20.03
N LEU A 20 -6.43 -3.77 -19.40
CA LEU A 20 -5.23 -2.98 -19.72
C LEU A 20 -4.00 -3.39 -18.89
N VAL A 21 -4.12 -4.45 -18.08
CA VAL A 21 -3.00 -5.01 -17.30
C VAL A 21 -2.20 -6.01 -18.15
N ARG A 22 -0.88 -5.92 -18.06
CA ARG A 22 0.09 -6.83 -18.68
C ARG A 22 1.06 -7.33 -17.63
N ILE A 23 1.41 -8.61 -17.67
CA ILE A 23 2.25 -9.24 -16.63
C ILE A 23 3.39 -9.99 -17.28
N ALA A 24 4.63 -9.67 -16.89
CA ALA A 24 5.85 -10.33 -17.32
C ALA A 24 6.00 -10.48 -18.86
N THR A 25 5.41 -9.56 -19.64
CA THR A 25 5.33 -9.65 -21.11
C THR A 25 5.75 -8.35 -21.83
N THR A 26 6.11 -8.51 -23.09
CA THR A 26 6.30 -7.47 -24.11
C THR A 26 4.99 -7.16 -24.84
N PRO A 27 4.93 -6.13 -25.70
CA PRO A 27 3.77 -5.88 -26.55
C PRO A 27 3.39 -7.05 -27.44
N SER A 28 2.08 -7.18 -27.68
CA SER A 28 1.48 -7.96 -28.76
C SER A 28 1.13 -7.07 -29.95
N LEU A 29 0.75 -7.67 -31.08
CA LEU A 29 0.30 -6.95 -32.28
C LEU A 29 -1.02 -6.17 -32.10
N PHE A 30 -1.72 -6.35 -30.99
CA PHE A 30 -3.02 -5.73 -30.69
C PHE A 30 -2.96 -4.74 -29.52
N ASP A 31 -1.78 -4.47 -28.95
CA ASP A 31 -1.63 -3.51 -27.86
C ASP A 31 -1.61 -2.08 -28.40
N GLU A 32 -2.63 -1.31 -28.05
CA GLU A 32 -2.79 0.12 -28.39
C GLU A 32 -3.08 0.92 -27.11
N ALA A 33 -2.29 1.96 -26.84
CA ALA A 33 -2.42 2.83 -25.66
C ALA A 33 -1.88 4.25 -25.91
N ASP A 34 -2.33 5.22 -25.10
CA ASP A 34 -1.77 6.57 -25.09
C ASP A 34 -0.47 6.66 -24.26
N GLU A 35 -0.35 5.85 -23.21
CA GLU A 35 0.83 5.73 -22.35
C GLU A 35 0.98 4.29 -21.84
N VAL A 36 2.23 3.86 -21.61
CA VAL A 36 2.54 2.57 -20.97
C VAL A 36 3.27 2.79 -19.66
N HIS A 37 2.76 2.27 -18.56
CA HIS A 37 3.37 2.44 -17.23
C HIS A 37 3.87 1.11 -16.70
N ILE A 38 5.18 1.00 -16.46
CA ILE A 38 5.84 -0.18 -15.92
C ILE A 38 6.06 0.00 -14.42
N SER A 39 5.38 -0.83 -13.65
CA SER A 39 5.13 -0.70 -12.20
C SER A 39 5.96 -1.75 -11.44
N VAL A 40 7.06 -1.34 -10.80
CA VAL A 40 8.15 -2.24 -10.39
C VAL A 40 8.28 -2.32 -8.86
N ALA A 41 7.63 -3.31 -8.24
CA ALA A 41 7.59 -3.44 -6.78
C ALA A 41 8.94 -3.79 -6.14
N PHE A 42 9.73 -4.66 -6.77
CA PHE A 42 10.94 -5.22 -6.16
C PHE A 42 12.19 -4.90 -6.96
N THR A 43 13.29 -4.61 -6.26
CA THR A 43 14.56 -4.13 -6.83
C THR A 43 15.21 -5.14 -7.78
N TRP A 44 14.99 -6.44 -7.58
CA TRP A 44 15.48 -7.49 -8.48
C TRP A 44 14.79 -7.49 -9.86
N HIS A 45 13.62 -6.85 -10.00
CA HIS A 45 12.93 -6.72 -11.30
C HIS A 45 13.36 -5.51 -12.14
N ARG A 46 14.18 -4.59 -11.61
CA ARG A 46 14.63 -3.37 -12.32
C ARG A 46 15.20 -3.67 -13.72
N ARG A 47 16.15 -4.61 -13.81
CA ARG A 47 16.78 -5.01 -15.09
C ARG A 47 15.77 -5.51 -16.13
N TRP A 48 14.77 -6.28 -15.68
CA TRP A 48 13.71 -6.77 -16.58
C TRP A 48 12.81 -5.62 -17.03
N ALA A 49 12.44 -4.72 -16.12
CA ALA A 49 11.57 -3.59 -16.42
C ALA A 49 12.23 -2.57 -17.36
N GLU A 50 13.53 -2.31 -17.19
CA GLU A 50 14.34 -1.46 -18.10
C GLU A 50 14.49 -2.07 -19.50
N TRP A 51 14.59 -3.39 -19.61
CA TRP A 51 14.55 -4.10 -20.88
C TRP A 51 13.15 -4.04 -21.53
N ALA A 52 12.11 -4.32 -20.74
CA ALA A 52 10.72 -4.29 -21.19
C ALA A 52 10.32 -2.88 -21.66
N ALA A 53 10.77 -1.82 -20.97
CA ALA A 53 10.52 -0.43 -21.36
C ALA A 53 10.96 -0.13 -22.80
N LYS A 54 12.09 -0.71 -23.25
CA LYS A 54 12.56 -0.57 -24.64
C LYS A 54 11.63 -1.24 -25.64
N GLN A 55 11.00 -2.37 -25.28
CA GLN A 55 10.04 -3.08 -26.14
C GLN A 55 8.72 -2.30 -26.22
N TRP A 56 8.23 -1.82 -25.08
CA TRP A 56 6.98 -1.06 -24.98
C TRP A 56 7.05 0.34 -25.60
N ALA A 57 8.26 0.91 -25.78
CA ALA A 57 8.48 2.22 -26.40
C ALA A 57 8.05 2.31 -27.88
N HIS A 58 7.85 1.17 -28.55
CA HIS A 58 7.29 1.13 -29.91
C HIS A 58 5.77 1.34 -29.96
N ILE A 59 5.07 1.18 -28.83
CA ILE A 59 3.60 1.33 -28.74
C ILE A 59 3.21 2.74 -28.33
N ALA A 60 3.79 3.23 -27.23
CA ALA A 60 3.47 4.53 -26.64
C ALA A 60 4.62 5.03 -25.74
N PRO A 61 4.60 6.31 -25.31
CA PRO A 61 5.52 6.81 -24.29
C PRO A 61 5.49 5.95 -23.03
N VAL A 62 6.66 5.45 -22.63
CA VAL A 62 6.81 4.56 -21.47
C VAL A 62 7.26 5.35 -20.24
N LYS A 63 6.58 5.14 -19.12
CA LYS A 63 7.06 5.52 -17.79
C LYS A 63 7.41 4.26 -17.01
N ILE A 64 8.58 4.22 -16.41
CA ILE A 64 8.97 3.20 -15.44
C ILE A 64 8.92 3.83 -14.05
N GLY A 65 8.44 3.11 -13.04
CA GLY A 65 8.40 3.64 -11.68
C GLY A 65 8.45 2.58 -10.58
N GLY A 66 8.79 3.02 -9.35
CA GLY A 66 9.14 2.11 -8.26
C GLY A 66 9.14 2.66 -6.84
N PRO A 67 8.52 1.91 -5.91
CA PRO A 67 9.21 1.40 -4.74
C PRO A 67 10.55 0.75 -5.04
N ALA A 68 10.69 0.00 -6.14
CA ALA A 68 12.01 -0.44 -6.58
C ALA A 68 12.95 0.74 -6.94
N TYR A 69 12.43 1.88 -7.41
CA TYR A 69 13.22 3.05 -7.80
C TYR A 69 13.31 4.13 -6.70
N ASN A 70 12.66 3.90 -5.55
CA ASN A 70 12.56 4.86 -4.43
C ASN A 70 11.96 6.22 -4.86
N GLU A 71 10.99 6.19 -5.77
CA GLU A 71 10.24 7.37 -6.18
C GLU A 71 9.22 7.77 -5.10
N PRO A 72 9.05 9.07 -4.80
CA PRO A 72 7.99 9.55 -3.92
C PRO A 72 6.61 9.12 -4.41
N CYS A 73 5.72 8.74 -3.50
CA CYS A 73 4.36 8.37 -3.86
C CYS A 73 3.49 9.62 -4.13
N GLY A 74 2.78 9.60 -5.26
CA GLY A 74 1.86 10.64 -5.69
C GLY A 74 0.44 10.42 -5.16
N GLU A 75 -0.54 10.83 -5.97
CA GLU A 75 -1.96 10.69 -5.65
C GLU A 75 -2.45 9.25 -5.83
N PHE A 76 -3.32 8.81 -4.92
CA PHE A 76 -3.93 7.48 -5.03
C PHE A 76 -5.15 7.52 -5.95
N ILE A 77 -5.12 6.73 -7.03
CA ILE A 77 -6.25 6.52 -7.95
C ILE A 77 -6.76 5.07 -7.81
N PRO A 78 -7.96 4.85 -7.23
CA PRO A 78 -8.50 3.51 -7.01
C PRO A 78 -8.62 2.68 -8.29
N GLY A 79 -8.16 1.43 -8.24
CA GLY A 79 -8.18 0.54 -9.40
C GLY A 79 -7.06 0.79 -10.42
N MET A 80 -6.26 1.85 -10.30
CA MET A 80 -5.23 2.17 -11.30
C MET A 80 -4.05 1.22 -11.20
N TYR A 81 -3.19 1.33 -10.19
CA TYR A 81 -2.06 0.39 -10.03
C TYR A 81 -2.26 -0.65 -8.92
N LEU A 82 -3.37 -0.53 -8.20
CA LEU A 82 -3.83 -1.44 -7.17
C LEU A 82 -5.20 -1.97 -7.55
N LYS A 83 -5.42 -3.26 -7.28
CA LYS A 83 -6.71 -3.91 -7.46
C LYS A 83 -7.81 -3.20 -6.67
N LYS A 84 -9.03 -3.13 -7.22
CA LYS A 84 -10.20 -2.57 -6.52
C LYS A 84 -10.41 -3.26 -5.16
N GLY A 85 -10.70 -2.46 -4.14
CA GLY A 85 -10.80 -2.92 -2.75
C GLY A 85 -9.54 -2.68 -1.92
N TYR A 86 -8.38 -2.48 -2.54
CA TYR A 86 -7.23 -1.87 -1.88
C TYR A 86 -7.40 -0.34 -1.88
N THR A 87 -7.02 0.32 -0.79
CA THR A 87 -7.06 1.77 -0.64
C THR A 87 -5.79 2.29 0.03
N ILE A 88 -5.42 3.53 -0.28
CA ILE A 88 -4.35 4.28 0.37
C ILE A 88 -4.93 5.63 0.75
N THR A 89 -4.96 5.88 2.05
CA THR A 89 -5.54 7.06 2.69
C THR A 89 -4.47 8.04 3.16
N SER A 90 -3.23 7.58 3.33
CA SER A 90 -2.06 8.42 3.59
C SER A 90 -0.78 7.86 2.97
N ARG A 91 0.20 8.74 2.75
CA ARG A 91 1.57 8.40 2.31
C ARG A 91 2.58 8.87 3.34
N GLY A 92 3.65 8.10 3.50
CA GLY A 92 4.76 8.50 4.35
C GLY A 92 4.53 8.22 5.83
N CYS A 93 5.57 8.50 6.60
CA CYS A 93 5.62 8.22 8.02
C CYS A 93 6.65 9.15 8.68
N PRO A 94 6.33 9.79 9.82
CA PRO A 94 7.27 10.67 10.52
C PRO A 94 8.46 9.92 11.14
N ASN A 95 8.34 8.60 11.35
CA ASN A 95 9.35 7.79 12.01
C ASN A 95 10.57 7.53 11.12
N ARG A 96 11.77 7.83 11.63
CA ARG A 96 13.05 7.62 10.93
C ARG A 96 13.67 6.25 11.24
N CYS A 97 12.89 5.17 11.07
CA CYS A 97 13.35 3.81 11.35
C CYS A 97 14.52 3.42 10.42
N TRP A 98 15.64 2.96 11.00
CA TRP A 98 16.89 2.68 10.28
C TRP A 98 16.76 1.62 9.15
N PHE A 99 15.77 0.74 9.24
CA PHE A 99 15.50 -0.32 8.26
C PHE A 99 14.47 0.08 7.19
N CYS A 100 13.83 1.25 7.31
CA CYS A 100 12.67 1.62 6.49
C CYS A 100 13.06 2.52 5.32
N ALA A 101 12.54 2.21 4.12
CA ALA A 101 12.73 3.04 2.92
C ALA A 101 11.80 4.27 2.90
N VAL A 102 10.64 4.20 3.57
CA VAL A 102 9.60 5.26 3.54
C VAL A 102 10.14 6.65 3.90
N PRO A 103 10.97 6.87 4.93
CA PRO A 103 11.46 8.21 5.27
C PRO A 103 12.43 8.79 4.23
N LYS A 104 13.06 7.92 3.42
CA LYS A 104 13.90 8.34 2.28
C LYS A 104 13.04 8.62 1.03
N ARG A 105 11.96 7.87 0.85
CA ARG A 105 11.02 7.98 -0.29
C ARG A 105 10.09 9.19 -0.17
N GLU A 106 9.54 9.40 1.03
CA GLU A 106 8.49 10.40 1.35
C GLU A 106 9.03 11.58 2.19
N GLY A 107 10.35 11.79 2.23
CA GLY A 107 10.99 12.88 3.00
C GLY A 107 10.93 12.78 4.53
N GLY A 108 10.32 11.72 5.08
CA GLY A 108 10.12 11.54 6.51
C GLY A 108 9.01 12.45 7.07
N GLN A 109 8.01 12.73 6.23
CA GLN A 109 6.75 13.37 6.59
C GLN A 109 5.61 12.38 6.34
N LEU A 110 4.43 12.67 6.87
CA LEU A 110 3.19 11.99 6.53
C LEU A 110 2.28 12.98 5.81
N ARG A 111 1.59 12.51 4.77
CA ARG A 111 0.65 13.27 3.96
C ARG A 111 -0.65 12.48 3.83
N GLU A 112 -1.74 13.07 4.33
CA GLU A 112 -3.08 12.55 4.16
C GLU A 112 -3.55 12.76 2.70
N LEU A 113 -4.32 11.79 2.20
CA LEU A 113 -4.90 11.79 0.86
C LEU A 113 -6.43 11.86 0.95
N PRO A 114 -7.12 12.28 -0.13
CA PRO A 114 -8.56 12.09 -0.26
C PRO A 114 -8.94 10.61 -0.08
N ILE A 115 -9.83 10.32 0.87
CA ILE A 115 -10.20 8.95 1.23
C ILE A 115 -11.10 8.36 0.14
N ALA A 116 -10.61 7.30 -0.50
CA ALA A 116 -11.37 6.50 -1.45
C ALA A 116 -11.81 5.16 -0.86
N ASP A 117 -12.98 4.69 -1.30
CA ASP A 117 -13.56 3.42 -0.82
C ASP A 117 -12.64 2.22 -1.11
N GLY A 118 -12.39 1.45 -0.06
CA GLY A 118 -11.71 0.17 -0.11
C GLY A 118 -11.69 -0.47 1.27
N TRP A 119 -11.49 -1.78 1.31
CA TRP A 119 -11.47 -2.56 2.55
C TRP A 119 -10.07 -3.04 2.94
N ASN A 120 -9.04 -2.85 2.11
CA ASN A 120 -7.66 -3.16 2.46
C ASN A 120 -6.77 -1.92 2.43
N VAL A 121 -6.43 -1.40 3.60
CA VAL A 121 -5.60 -0.20 3.77
C VAL A 121 -4.11 -0.56 3.63
N LEU A 122 -3.40 0.20 2.79
CA LEU A 122 -1.98 0.03 2.47
C LEU A 122 -1.06 1.19 2.93
N ASP A 123 -1.58 2.10 3.75
CA ASP A 123 -0.85 3.24 4.32
C ASP A 123 0.48 2.84 4.97
N ASP A 124 1.50 3.69 4.88
CA ASP A 124 2.80 3.42 5.50
C ASP A 124 2.71 3.46 7.05
N ASN A 125 1.84 4.29 7.64
CA ASN A 125 1.45 4.27 9.06
C ASN A 125 0.11 5.01 9.33
N LEU A 126 -1.04 4.34 9.20
CA LEU A 126 -2.36 4.98 9.37
C LEU A 126 -2.53 5.65 10.75
N LEU A 127 -1.96 5.09 11.82
CA LEU A 127 -2.12 5.63 13.18
C LEU A 127 -1.29 6.91 13.44
N ALA A 128 -0.46 7.34 12.49
CA ALA A 128 0.26 8.61 12.55
C ALA A 128 -0.45 9.76 11.81
N CYS A 129 -1.64 9.51 11.25
CA CYS A 129 -2.52 10.56 10.71
C CYS A 129 -3.18 11.37 11.85
N SER A 130 -3.84 12.47 11.49
CA SER A 130 -4.71 13.23 12.39
C SER A 130 -5.86 12.37 12.94
N PRO A 131 -6.37 12.66 14.15
CA PRO A 131 -7.56 12.00 14.69
C PRO A 131 -8.75 12.07 13.74
N GLU A 132 -8.97 13.23 13.10
CA GLU A 132 -10.03 13.48 12.15
C GLU A 132 -9.93 12.55 10.93
N HIS A 133 -8.74 12.42 10.34
CA HIS A 133 -8.52 11.51 9.22
C HIS A 133 -8.71 10.04 9.62
N ILE A 134 -8.23 9.63 10.80
CA ILE A 134 -8.46 8.26 11.31
C ILE A 134 -9.97 7.98 11.48
N ASP A 135 -10.74 8.97 11.91
CA ASP A 135 -12.20 8.88 12.07
C ASP A 135 -12.93 8.75 10.72
N GLU A 136 -12.53 9.52 9.72
CA GLU A 136 -13.05 9.39 8.35
C GLU A 136 -12.70 8.02 7.73
N VAL A 137 -11.45 7.55 7.88
CA VAL A 137 -11.03 6.22 7.39
C VAL A 137 -11.81 5.10 8.09
N PHE A 138 -11.99 5.18 9.41
CA PHE A 138 -12.75 4.15 10.14
C PHE A 138 -14.24 4.18 9.77
N THR A 139 -14.81 5.36 9.50
CA THR A 139 -16.18 5.51 9.00
C THR A 139 -16.34 4.91 7.60
N MET A 140 -15.38 5.16 6.71
CA MET A 140 -15.32 4.56 5.38
C MET A 140 -15.19 3.04 5.46
N LEU A 141 -14.35 2.51 6.36
CA LEU A 141 -14.18 1.06 6.57
C LEU A 141 -15.43 0.38 7.14
N ALA A 142 -16.13 1.03 8.06
CA ALA A 142 -17.33 0.47 8.71
C ALA A 142 -18.50 0.24 7.74
N ARG A 143 -18.58 1.02 6.65
CA ARG A 143 -19.61 0.85 5.60
C ARG A 143 -19.24 -0.15 4.49
N GLN A 144 -18.01 -0.69 4.48
CA GLN A 144 -17.60 -1.60 3.40
C GLN A 144 -18.31 -2.96 3.49
N PRO A 145 -18.64 -3.60 2.34
CA PRO A 145 -19.23 -4.94 2.33
C PRO A 145 -18.24 -6.04 2.75
N GLN A 146 -16.94 -5.74 2.80
CA GLN A 146 -15.90 -6.67 3.24
C GLN A 146 -15.26 -6.20 4.55
N ARG A 147 -14.94 -7.16 5.42
CA ARG A 147 -14.25 -6.90 6.69
C ARG A 147 -12.87 -6.27 6.43
N PRO A 148 -12.48 -5.20 7.16
CA PRO A 148 -11.22 -4.50 6.91
C PRO A 148 -9.98 -5.39 6.98
N HIS A 149 -9.03 -5.12 6.11
CA HIS A 149 -7.67 -5.60 6.17
C HIS A 149 -6.75 -4.40 6.38
N PHE A 150 -5.84 -4.50 7.34
CA PHE A 150 -4.75 -3.53 7.51
C PHE A 150 -3.46 -4.25 7.10
N THR A 151 -3.16 -4.26 5.80
CA THR A 151 -1.91 -4.85 5.27
C THR A 151 -0.78 -3.82 5.11
N GLY A 152 -1.11 -2.53 5.18
CA GLY A 152 -0.17 -1.45 5.49
C GLY A 152 0.27 -1.42 6.96
N GLY A 153 0.97 -0.37 7.35
CA GLY A 153 1.51 -0.17 8.69
C GLY A 153 0.49 0.33 9.70
N LEU A 154 0.43 -0.33 10.85
CA LEU A 154 -0.13 0.21 12.09
C LEU A 154 0.97 0.19 13.16
N GLU A 155 1.35 1.36 13.68
CA GLU A 155 2.36 1.44 14.73
C GLU A 155 1.82 1.00 16.11
N ALA A 156 2.41 -0.05 16.69
CA ALA A 156 1.96 -0.62 17.96
C ALA A 156 2.06 0.35 19.15
N ALA A 157 2.91 1.38 19.08
CA ALA A 157 3.07 2.40 20.10
C ALA A 157 1.93 3.43 20.12
N LEU A 158 1.23 3.62 19.00
CA LEU A 158 0.12 4.57 18.84
C LEU A 158 -1.24 3.93 19.16
N ILE A 159 -1.27 2.63 19.48
CA ILE A 159 -2.49 1.94 19.90
C ILE A 159 -2.86 2.34 21.34
N THR A 160 -3.78 3.28 21.45
CA THR A 160 -4.49 3.59 22.70
C THR A 160 -5.60 2.56 22.96
N SER A 161 -6.16 2.55 24.18
CA SER A 161 -7.33 1.73 24.51
C SER A 161 -8.53 2.03 23.61
N GLU A 162 -8.71 3.29 23.20
CA GLU A 162 -9.80 3.70 22.31
C GLU A 162 -9.59 3.20 20.88
N ILE A 163 -8.38 3.35 20.34
CA ILE A 163 -8.03 2.77 19.02
C ILE A 163 -8.19 1.24 19.04
N ALA A 164 -7.76 0.55 20.11
CA ALA A 164 -7.94 -0.89 20.25
C ALA A 164 -9.42 -1.31 20.27
N LYS A 165 -10.28 -0.55 20.97
CA LYS A 165 -11.73 -0.76 21.02
C LYS A 165 -12.36 -0.57 19.64
N ARG A 166 -12.05 0.54 18.95
CA ARG A 166 -12.57 0.84 17.61
C ARG A 166 -12.11 -0.16 16.56
N LEU A 167 -10.84 -0.60 16.60
CA LEU A 167 -10.35 -1.69 15.75
C LEU A 167 -11.10 -3.01 16.02
N LYS A 168 -11.42 -3.33 17.28
CA LYS A 168 -12.21 -4.50 17.64
C LYS A 168 -13.67 -4.41 17.16
N GLU A 169 -14.26 -3.21 17.19
CA GLU A 169 -15.61 -2.92 16.66
C GLU A 169 -15.67 -3.06 15.12
N LEU A 170 -14.66 -2.59 14.39
CA LEU A 170 -14.50 -2.80 12.94
C LEU A 170 -14.33 -4.28 12.54
N ARG A 171 -13.97 -5.15 13.49
CA ARG A 171 -13.76 -6.60 13.27
C ARG A 171 -12.89 -6.89 12.04
N PRO A 172 -11.66 -6.35 11.92
CA PRO A 172 -10.80 -6.61 10.77
C PRO A 172 -10.58 -8.12 10.55
N ARG A 173 -10.38 -8.51 9.30
CA ARG A 173 -10.03 -9.88 8.90
C ARG A 173 -8.54 -10.17 9.15
N SER A 174 -7.69 -9.16 9.02
CA SER A 174 -6.26 -9.23 9.38
C SER A 174 -5.75 -7.84 9.75
N LEU A 175 -4.89 -7.76 10.76
CA LEU A 175 -4.15 -6.55 11.10
C LEU A 175 -2.68 -6.89 11.37
N PHE A 176 -1.77 -6.07 10.86
CA PHE A 176 -0.33 -6.21 11.06
C PHE A 176 0.21 -5.02 11.84
N LEU A 177 1.00 -5.29 12.89
CA LEU A 177 1.55 -4.26 13.77
C LEU A 177 3.05 -4.11 13.61
N LEU A 178 3.51 -2.88 13.38
CA LEU A 178 4.92 -2.52 13.44
C LEU A 178 5.36 -2.40 14.90
N MET A 179 6.28 -3.28 15.31
CA MET A 179 6.84 -3.34 16.67
C MET A 179 8.36 -3.18 16.62
N ILE A 180 8.84 -1.95 16.84
CA ILE A 180 10.27 -1.62 16.76
C ILE A 180 11.02 -1.99 18.06
N HIS A 181 10.34 -1.96 19.22
CA HIS A 181 10.95 -2.27 20.51
C HIS A 181 10.14 -3.28 21.34
N ARG A 182 10.82 -4.31 21.88
CA ARG A 182 10.22 -5.42 22.64
C ARG A 182 9.48 -4.99 23.92
N ALA A 183 9.77 -3.80 24.46
CA ALA A 183 9.08 -3.25 25.62
C ALA A 183 7.66 -2.71 25.29
N ILE A 184 7.47 -2.12 24.10
CA ILE A 184 6.18 -1.61 23.63
C ILE A 184 5.16 -2.76 23.52
N CYS A 185 5.64 -3.91 23.02
CA CYS A 185 4.90 -5.16 22.95
C CYS A 185 4.18 -5.51 24.27
N LEU A 186 4.85 -5.42 25.43
CA LEU A 186 4.24 -5.79 26.72
C LEU A 186 3.18 -4.82 27.24
N ARG A 187 3.20 -3.54 26.83
CA ARG A 187 2.11 -2.59 27.13
C ARG A 187 0.92 -2.83 26.21
N SER A 188 1.13 -2.86 24.89
CA SER A 188 0.03 -3.00 23.92
C SER A 188 -0.67 -4.36 24.03
N LEU A 189 0.07 -5.46 24.28
CA LEU A 189 -0.51 -6.79 24.53
C LEU A 189 -1.23 -6.92 25.89
N ARG A 190 -1.00 -6.00 26.84
CA ARG A 190 -1.76 -5.96 28.11
C ARG A 190 -3.14 -5.31 27.96
N LEU A 191 -3.34 -4.44 26.97
CA LEU A 191 -4.56 -3.64 26.84
C LEU A 191 -5.81 -4.50 26.56
N GLU A 192 -5.68 -5.62 25.85
CA GLU A 192 -6.72 -6.67 25.82
C GLU A 192 -6.15 -8.03 25.38
N LYS A 193 -6.25 -9.06 26.23
CA LYS A 193 -5.84 -10.45 25.87
C LYS A 193 -6.64 -11.02 24.67
N SER A 194 -7.79 -10.46 24.37
CA SER A 194 -8.65 -10.77 23.21
C SER A 194 -8.06 -10.31 21.88
N PHE A 195 -7.47 -9.11 21.83
CA PHE A 195 -6.97 -8.49 20.60
C PHE A 195 -5.80 -9.29 19.99
N VAL A 196 -4.94 -9.84 20.85
CA VAL A 196 -3.75 -10.62 20.47
C VAL A 196 -4.08 -11.84 19.61
N LYS A 197 -5.26 -12.45 19.75
CA LYS A 197 -5.66 -13.62 18.95
C LYS A 197 -5.95 -13.31 17.47
N GLN A 198 -6.12 -12.03 17.10
CA GLN A 198 -6.41 -11.60 15.72
C GLN A 198 -5.21 -10.92 15.02
N ALA A 199 -4.15 -10.59 15.77
CA ALA A 199 -2.97 -9.91 15.26
C ALA A 199 -1.84 -10.90 14.97
N SER A 200 -1.49 -11.08 13.70
CA SER A 200 -0.31 -11.86 13.31
C SER A 200 0.96 -11.05 13.55
N LEU A 201 1.68 -11.38 14.62
CA LEU A 201 2.97 -10.78 14.95
C LEU A 201 4.04 -11.33 14.00
N HIS A 202 4.33 -10.60 12.92
CA HIS A 202 5.43 -10.89 12.01
C HIS A 202 6.36 -9.68 11.91
N PRO A 203 7.69 -9.86 11.76
CA PRO A 203 8.55 -8.77 11.34
C PRO A 203 8.12 -8.35 9.93
N ILE A 204 7.42 -7.23 9.82
CA ILE A 204 7.06 -6.64 8.54
C ILE A 204 8.33 -6.05 7.93
N ILE A 205 9.10 -6.91 7.26
CA ILE A 205 9.87 -6.48 6.10
C ILE A 205 8.84 -5.84 5.17
N SER A 206 9.10 -4.62 4.69
CA SER A 206 8.17 -3.85 3.87
C SER A 206 7.98 -4.51 2.50
N TYR A 207 7.10 -5.52 2.47
CA TYR A 207 6.63 -6.21 1.28
C TYR A 207 5.21 -5.70 0.99
N ASN A 208 4.98 -5.27 -0.25
CA ASN A 208 3.69 -4.87 -0.82
C ASN A 208 3.16 -3.47 -0.44
N VAL A 209 3.73 -2.41 -1.04
CA VAL A 209 2.91 -1.24 -1.43
C VAL A 209 3.19 -0.87 -2.88
N MET A 210 2.09 -0.70 -3.62
CA MET A 210 1.98 -0.37 -5.04
C MET A 210 0.93 0.73 -5.19
N PHE A 211 0.83 1.52 -6.26
CA PHE A 211 1.92 1.97 -7.13
C PHE A 211 1.60 3.38 -7.61
N TRP A 212 2.63 4.24 -7.73
CA TRP A 212 2.48 5.68 -7.98
C TRP A 212 1.59 6.39 -6.95
#